data_AF-A0A3A4VKU2-F1
#
_entry.id   AF-A0A3A4VKU2-F1
#
_cell.length_a   1.000
_cell.length_b   1.000
_cell.length_c   1.000
_cell.angle_alpha   90.00
_cell.angle_beta   90.00
_cell.angle_gamma   90.00
#
_symmetry.space_group_name_H-M   'P 1'
#
loop_
_entity.id
_entity.type
_entity.pdbx_description
1 polymer ?
#
loop_
_entity_poly.entity_id
_entity_poly.type
_entity_poly.pdbx_seq_one_letter_code
_entity_poly.pdbx_strand_id
1 'polypeptide(L)'
;MPEQKKKIHVEVLRQMLTLASSGFGLVAALAWNNVIQEFVNNYVKKWFPNNSGLISLLVYAVIITILAVFITFQLTKLLEKLEKK
;
A
#
# COMPACT_ATOMS: atom_id res chain seq x y z
N MET A 1 42.90 10.08 -4.43
CA MET A 1 41.79 9.54 -3.60
C MET A 1 40.44 9.50 -4.36
N PRO A 2 40.31 8.74 -5.47
CA PRO A 2 39.04 8.63 -6.23
C PRO A 2 37.99 7.70 -5.58
N GLU A 3 38.44 6.67 -4.85
CA GLU A 3 37.60 5.66 -4.17
C GLU A 3 36.60 6.26 -3.15
N GLN A 4 37.04 7.27 -2.39
CA GLN A 4 36.23 7.89 -1.33
C GLN A 4 35.07 8.74 -1.88
N LYS A 5 35.28 9.46 -2.98
CA LYS A 5 34.22 10.26 -3.63
C LYS A 5 33.08 9.38 -4.16
N LYS A 6 33.44 8.23 -4.74
CA LYS A 6 32.48 7.26 -5.27
C LYS A 6 31.59 6.68 -4.16
N LYS A 7 32.17 6.35 -3.00
CA LYS A 7 31.41 5.86 -1.83
C LYS A 7 30.38 6.88 -1.32
N ILE A 8 30.76 8.16 -1.25
CA ILE A 8 29.84 9.22 -0.81
C ILE A 8 28.66 9.37 -1.77
N HIS A 9 28.90 9.36 -3.09
CA HIS A 9 27.82 9.47 -4.07
C HIS A 9 26.84 8.29 -4.02
N VAL A 10 27.36 7.09 -3.80
CA VAL A 10 26.51 5.88 -3.62
C VAL A 10 25.65 6.01 -2.37
N GLU A 11 26.20 6.50 -1.26
CA GLU A 11 25.44 6.67 -0.01
C GLU A 11 24.34 7.74 -0.15
N VAL A 12 24.65 8.86 -0.79
CA VAL A 12 23.65 9.90 -1.08
C VAL A 12 22.52 9.35 -1.95
N LEU A 13 22.86 8.60 -3.00
CA LEU A 13 21.86 7.98 -3.88
C LEU A 13 20.99 6.98 -3.10
N ARG A 14 21.57 6.17 -2.21
CA ARG A 14 20.85 5.23 -1.36
C ARG A 14 19.88 5.96 -0.42
N GLN A 15 20.29 7.08 0.16
CA GLN A 15 19.40 7.90 0.99
C GLN A 15 18.26 8.51 0.18
N MET A 16 18.55 9.05 -1.00
CA MET A 16 17.53 9.58 -1.92
C MET A 16 16.52 8.50 -2.32
N LEU A 17 16.99 7.29 -2.65
CA LEU A 17 16.13 6.16 -2.98
C LEU A 17 15.23 5.76 -1.81
N THR A 18 15.78 5.72 -0.59
CA THR A 18 15.01 5.43 0.63
C THR A 18 13.92 6.47 0.87
N LEU A 19 14.27 7.75 0.80
CA LEU A 19 13.35 8.87 0.98
C LEU A 19 12.25 8.87 -0.09
N ALA A 20 12.60 8.70 -1.36
CA ALA A 20 11.66 8.65 -2.46
C ALA A 20 10.71 7.45 -2.34
N SER A 21 11.24 6.25 -2.08
CA SER A 21 10.44 5.04 -1.91
C SER A 21 9.49 5.13 -0.73
N SER A 22 9.94 5.73 0.37
CA SER A 22 9.09 5.96 1.56
C SER A 22 7.99 6.97 1.29
N GLY A 23 8.33 8.08 0.61
CA GLY A 23 7.36 9.09 0.19
C GLY A 23 6.30 8.53 -0.77
N PHE A 24 6.72 7.76 -1.78
CA PHE A 24 5.78 7.09 -2.69
C PHE A 24 4.96 6.02 -2.00
N GLY A 25 5.53 5.28 -1.04
CA GLY A 25 4.79 4.33 -0.21
C GLY A 25 3.64 5.00 0.54
N LEU A 26 3.89 6.18 1.12
CA LEU A 26 2.85 6.98 1.79
C LEU A 26 1.77 7.44 0.81
N VAL A 27 2.15 8.00 -0.34
CA VAL A 27 1.21 8.45 -1.37
C VAL A 27 0.36 7.28 -1.88
N ALA A 28 0.98 6.12 -2.12
CA ALA A 28 0.29 4.92 -2.55
C ALA A 28 -0.72 4.42 -1.51
N ALA A 29 -0.34 4.42 -0.22
CA ALA A 29 -1.25 4.05 0.87
C ALA A 29 -2.47 4.99 0.93
N LEU A 30 -2.24 6.31 0.78
CA LEU A 30 -3.32 7.30 0.75
C LEU A 30 -4.24 7.14 -0.47
N ALA A 31 -3.67 6.88 -1.65
CA ALA A 31 -4.43 6.65 -2.87
C ALA A 31 -5.33 5.40 -2.75
N TRP A 32 -4.80 4.29 -2.25
CA TRP A 32 -5.59 3.08 -2.02
C TRP A 32 -6.70 3.28 -0.99
N ASN A 33 -6.43 4.00 0.09
CA ASN A 33 -7.45 4.35 1.07
C ASN A 33 -8.62 5.12 0.42
N ASN A 34 -8.32 6.14 -0.39
CA ASN A 34 -9.33 6.92 -1.08
C ASN A 34 -10.14 6.08 -2.07
N VAL A 35 -9.48 5.22 -2.87
CA VAL A 35 -10.16 4.33 -3.82
C VAL A 35 -11.18 3.42 -3.11
N ILE A 36 -10.79 2.80 -1.99
CA ILE A 36 -11.68 1.91 -1.25
C ILE A 36 -12.86 2.70 -0.66
N GLN A 37 -12.60 3.88 -0.09
CA GLN A 37 -13.66 4.73 0.45
C GLN A 37 -14.65 5.18 -0.62
N GLU A 38 -14.17 5.69 -1.76
CA GLU A 38 -15.03 6.10 -2.87
C GLU A 38 -15.81 4.92 -3.45
N PHE A 39 -15.17 3.75 -3.59
CA PHE A 39 -15.84 2.54 -4.04
C PHE A 39 -17.01 2.17 -3.12
N VAL A 40 -16.78 2.12 -1.81
CA VAL A 40 -17.83 1.81 -0.85
C VAL A 40 -18.92 2.89 -0.84
N ASN A 41 -18.54 4.17 -0.87
CA ASN A 41 -19.50 5.27 -0.86
C ASN A 41 -20.36 5.33 -2.14
N ASN A 42 -19.77 5.09 -3.30
CA ASN A 42 -20.45 5.25 -4.59
C ASN A 42 -21.25 4.01 -5.01
N TYR A 43 -20.82 2.82 -4.62
CA TYR A 43 -21.46 1.57 -5.04
C TYR A 43 -22.28 0.93 -3.93
N VAL A 44 -21.78 0.91 -2.69
CA VAL A 44 -22.45 0.20 -1.58
C VAL A 44 -23.54 1.05 -0.93
N LYS A 45 -23.28 2.33 -0.64
CA LYS A 45 -24.31 3.20 -0.02
C LYS A 45 -25.55 3.40 -0.91
N LYS A 46 -25.38 3.44 -2.24
CA LYS A 46 -26.51 3.55 -3.18
C LYS A 46 -27.46 2.36 -3.13
N TRP A 47 -26.95 1.17 -2.80
CA TRP A 47 -27.75 -0.05 -2.70
C TRP A 47 -28.43 -0.24 -1.33
N PHE A 48 -27.96 0.44 -0.28
CA PHE A 48 -28.46 0.26 1.10
C PHE A 48 -28.81 1.59 1.79
N PRO A 49 -29.91 2.26 1.42
CA PRO A 49 -30.24 3.61 1.91
C PRO A 49 -30.67 3.68 3.39
N ASN A 50 -31.29 2.65 3.96
CA ASN A 50 -32.05 2.78 5.23
C ASN A 50 -31.24 2.57 6.53
N ASN A 51 -29.96 2.17 6.45
CA ASN A 51 -29.06 2.06 7.63
C ASN A 51 -27.58 2.28 7.22
N SER A 52 -27.38 3.19 6.26
CA SER A 52 -26.25 3.28 5.33
C SER A 52 -24.88 3.55 5.95
N GLY A 53 -24.79 4.17 7.12
CA GLY A 53 -23.51 4.54 7.75
C GLY A 53 -22.72 3.35 8.30
N LEU A 54 -23.35 2.56 9.18
CA LEU A 54 -22.72 1.41 9.84
C LEU A 54 -22.41 0.27 8.88
N ILE A 55 -23.34 -0.03 7.96
CA ILE A 55 -23.15 -1.09 6.96
C ILE A 55 -22.03 -0.70 5.99
N SER A 56 -21.95 0.56 5.58
CA SER A 56 -20.83 1.06 4.76
C SER A 56 -19.49 0.91 5.47
N LEU A 57 -19.41 1.21 6.77
CA LEU A 57 -18.19 1.05 7.56
C LEU A 57 -17.79 -0.43 7.72
N LEU A 58 -18.77 -1.31 7.94
CA LEU A 58 -18.53 -2.76 8.00
C LEU A 58 -18.02 -3.31 6.67
N VAL A 59 -18.62 -2.93 5.54
CA VAL A 59 -18.16 -3.37 4.21
C VAL A 59 -16.77 -2.83 3.91
N TYR A 60 -16.50 -1.56 4.23
CA TYR A 60 -15.16 -0.99 4.15
C TYR A 60 -14.14 -1.82 4.95
N ALA A 61 -14.45 -2.15 6.21
CA ALA A 61 -13.58 -2.93 7.08
C ALA A 61 -13.31 -4.35 6.55
N VAL A 62 -14.32 -5.00 5.99
CA VAL A 62 -14.17 -6.32 5.37
C VAL A 62 -13.29 -6.25 4.13
N ILE A 63 -13.52 -5.26 3.24
CA ILE A 63 -12.73 -5.08 2.01
C ILE A 63 -11.25 -4.83 2.34
N ILE A 64 -10.95 -3.92 3.26
CA ILE A 64 -9.55 -3.62 3.62
C ILE A 64 -8.86 -4.83 4.26
N THR A 65 -9.59 -5.62 5.06
CA THR A 65 -9.05 -6.85 5.66
C THR A 65 -8.72 -7.89 4.60
N ILE A 66 -9.64 -8.11 3.63
CA ILE A 66 -9.40 -9.03 2.52
C ILE A 66 -8.20 -8.59 1.68
N LEU A 67 -8.12 -7.30 1.34
CA LEU A 67 -6.98 -6.76 0.59
C LEU A 67 -5.67 -6.92 1.36
N ALA A 68 -5.65 -6.64 2.66
CA ALA A 68 -4.46 -6.81 3.49
C ALA A 68 -3.99 -8.28 3.50
N VAL A 69 -4.89 -9.23 3.73
CA VAL A 69 -4.57 -10.67 3.71
C VAL A 69 -4.10 -11.09 2.32
N PHE A 70 -4.74 -10.64 1.25
CA PHE A 70 -4.38 -10.98 -0.11
C PHE A 70 -2.98 -10.48 -0.48
N ILE A 71 -2.69 -9.20 -0.22
CA ILE A 71 -1.39 -8.59 -0.52
C ILE A 71 -0.29 -9.25 0.30
N THR A 72 -0.51 -9.43 1.61
CA THR A 72 0.49 -10.06 2.50
C THR A 72 0.78 -11.50 2.07
N PHE A 73 -0.25 -12.29 1.75
CA PHE A 73 -0.07 -13.66 1.25
C PHE A 73 0.70 -13.70 -0.08
N GLN A 74 0.41 -12.77 -0.99
CA GLN A 74 1.11 -12.71 -2.27
C GLN A 74 2.58 -12.30 -2.11
N LEU A 75 2.88 -11.38 -1.18
CA LEU A 75 4.23 -10.99 -0.81
C LEU A 75 5.00 -12.16 -0.16
N THR A 76 4.37 -12.90 0.75
CA THR A 76 4.98 -14.10 1.35
C THR A 76 5.36 -15.12 0.28
N LYS A 77 4.46 -15.42 -0.67
CA LYS A 77 4.76 -16.32 -1.79
C LYS A 77 5.89 -15.82 -2.69
N LEU A 78 5.98 -14.51 -2.90
CA LEU A 78 7.06 -13.93 -3.69
C LEU A 78 8.40 -14.08 -2.97
N LEU A 79 8.42 -13.82 -1.65
CA LEU A 79 9.62 -13.97 -0.83
C LEU A 79 10.11 -15.42 -0.84
N GLU A 80 9.23 -16.39 -0.61
CA GLU A 80 9.58 -17.83 -0.66
C GLU A 80 10.18 -18.24 -2.00
N LYS A 81 9.73 -17.66 -3.12
CA LYS A 81 10.29 -17.92 -4.46
C LYS A 81 11.67 -17.32 -4.66
N LEU A 82 11.94 -16.17 -4.05
CA LEU A 82 13.23 -15.51 -4.12
C LEU A 82 14.27 -16.19 -3.22
N GLU A 83 13.85 -16.72 -2.06
CA GLU A 83 14.74 -17.44 -1.13
C GLU A 83 15.06 -18.87 -1.57
N LYS A 84 14.17 -19.54 -2.32
CA LYS A 84 14.41 -20.88 -2.87
C LYS A 84 15.30 -20.89 -4.11
N LYS A 85 15.78 -19.74 -4.59
CA LYS A 85 16.57 -19.58 -5.82
C LYS A 85 17.95 -19.03 -5.49
#